data_AF-A0A3D4PNH0-F1
#
_entry.id   AF-A0A3D4PNH0-F1
#
_cell.length_a   1.000
_cell.length_b   1.000
_cell.length_c   1.000
_cell.angle_alpha   90.00
_cell.angle_beta   90.00
_cell.angle_gamma   90.00
#
_symmetry.space_group_name_H-M   'P 1'
#
loop_
_entity.id
_entity.type
_entity.pdbx_description
1 polymer ?
#
loop_
_entity_poly.entity_id
_entity_poly.type
_entity_poly.pdbx_seq_one_letter_code
_entity_poly.pdbx_strand_id
1 'polypeptide(L)' 'MPSKSSNFDPYHKWLGIPPREQPADYYRLLGLVKFEDDPNVIAIAADQRIAYARLIKERKLT' A
#
# COMPACT_ATOMS: atom_id res chain seq x y z
N MET A 1 -4.29 12.39 14.39
CA MET A 1 -2.89 12.58 14.79
C MET A 1 -2.07 11.42 14.23
N PRO A 2 -1.12 11.64 13.30
CA PRO A 2 -0.17 10.58 12.96
C PRO A 2 0.78 10.40 14.16
N SER A 3 0.81 9.21 14.77
CA SER A 3 1.78 8.91 15.81
C SER A 3 3.17 8.86 15.17
N LYS A 4 4.08 9.67 15.72
CA LYS A 4 5.51 9.69 15.37
C LYS A 4 6.14 8.32 15.71
N SER A 5 6.19 7.41 14.75
CA SER A 5 7.36 6.53 14.55
C SER A 5 8.26 7.21 13.53
N SER A 6 9.03 8.20 14.00
CA SER A 6 9.73 9.21 13.19
C SER A 6 10.84 8.72 12.25
N ASN A 7 10.90 7.44 11.87
CA ASN A 7 11.89 6.93 10.91
C ASN A 7 11.32 6.06 9.77
N PHE A 8 10.10 5.54 9.85
CA PHE A 8 9.61 4.63 8.82
C PHE A 8 8.09 4.67 8.65
N ASP A 9 7.64 5.34 7.59
CA ASP A 9 6.26 5.34 7.14
C ASP A 9 6.08 4.27 6.04
N PRO A 10 5.45 3.11 6.33
CA PRO A 10 5.27 2.03 5.35
C PRO A 10 4.30 2.43 4.22
N TYR A 11 3.31 3.28 4.49
CA TYR A 11 2.40 3.78 3.45
C TYR A 11 3.18 4.61 2.44
N HIS A 12 4.06 5.49 2.89
CA HIS A 12 4.89 6.27 1.98
C HIS A 12 5.98 5.41 1.32
N LYS A 13 6.72 4.59 2.08
CA LYS A 13 7.90 3.87 1.59
C LYS A 13 7.60 2.64 0.73
N TRP A 14 6.47 1.98 0.95
CA TRP A 14 6.09 0.79 0.18
C TRP A 14 4.94 1.08 -0.76
N LEU A 15 3.99 1.89 -0.32
CA LEU A 15 2.75 2.11 -1.07
C LEU A 15 2.76 3.40 -1.89
N GLY A 16 3.77 4.26 -1.70
CA GLY A 16 3.87 5.57 -2.36
C GLY A 16 2.78 6.55 -1.92
N ILE A 17 2.25 6.40 -0.70
CA ILE A 17 1.16 7.20 -0.14
C ILE A 17 1.75 8.18 0.88
N PRO A 18 1.99 9.46 0.52
CA PRO A 18 2.58 10.44 1.42
C PRO A 18 1.62 10.79 2.58
N PRO A 19 2.11 11.34 3.70
CA PRO A 19 1.27 11.67 4.86
C PRO A 19 0.06 12.54 4.57
N ARG A 20 0.14 13.43 3.57
CA ARG A 20 -0.99 14.29 3.14
C ARG A 20 -2.14 13.53 2.46
N GLU A 21 -1.88 12.31 1.99
CA GLU A 21 -2.86 11.41 1.35
C GLU A 21 -3.32 10.31 2.32
N GLN A 22 -2.97 10.41 3.61
CA GLN A 22 -3.38 9.46 4.64
C GLN A 22 -4.53 10.04 5.49
N PRO A 23 -5.54 9.23 5.88
CA PRO A 23 -5.66 7.79 5.59
C PRO A 23 -6.04 7.53 4.12
N ALA A 24 -5.45 6.48 3.54
CA ALA A 24 -5.78 6.04 2.19
C ALA A 24 -7.09 5.25 2.17
N ASP A 25 -7.85 5.40 1.09
CA ASP A 25 -8.99 4.53 0.79
C ASP A 25 -8.55 3.19 0.18
N TYR A 26 -9.49 2.26 0.00
CA TYR A 26 -9.21 0.91 -0.51
C TYR A 26 -8.57 0.93 -1.90
N TYR A 27 -9.02 1.80 -2.79
CA TYR A 27 -8.46 1.96 -4.13
C TYR A 27 -7.01 2.42 -4.08
N ARG A 28 -6.72 3.42 -3.24
CA ARG A 28 -5.38 3.96 -3.09
C ARG A 28 -4.42 2.94 -2.47
N LEU A 29 -4.89 2.10 -1.55
CA LEU A 29 -4.11 0.97 -1.01
C LEU A 29 -3.73 -0.03 -2.11
N LEU A 30 -4.67 -0.35 -3.00
CA LEU A 30 -4.46 -1.27 -4.12
C LEU A 30 -3.71 -0.66 -5.30
N GLY A 31 -3.55 0.67 -5.34
CA GLY A 31 -2.96 1.36 -6.50
C GLY A 31 -3.92 1.46 -7.69
N LEU A 32 -5.22 1.38 -7.43
CA LEU A 32 -6.28 1.45 -8.42
C LEU A 32 -6.85 2.88 -8.54
N VAL A 33 -7.50 3.14 -9.67
CA VAL A 33 -8.36 4.31 -9.83
C VAL A 33 -9.57 4.18 -8.91
N LYS A 34 -10.11 5.31 -8.45
CA LYS A 34 -11.33 5.30 -7.63
C LYS A 34 -12.50 4.75 -8.45
N PHE A 35 -13.34 3.96 -7.79
CA PHE A 35 -14.52 3.33 -8.38
C PHE A 35 -14.20 2.29 -9.46
N GLU A 36 -12.99 1.73 -9.47
CA GLU A 36 -12.76 0.45 -10.16
C GLU A 36 -13.78 -0.57 -9.63
N ASP A 37 -14.48 -1.23 -10.54
CA ASP A 37 -15.58 -2.14 -10.23
C ASP A 37 -15.40 -3.53 -10.84
N ASP A 38 -14.37 -3.73 -11.69
CA ASP A 38 -14.04 -5.06 -12.21
C ASP A 38 -13.42 -5.91 -11.09
N PRO A 39 -14.09 -6.99 -10.65
CA PRO A 39 -13.60 -7.82 -9.55
C PRO A 39 -12.27 -8.52 -9.89
N ASN A 40 -11.99 -8.81 -11.16
CA ASN A 40 -10.74 -9.43 -11.57
C ASN A 40 -9.58 -8.44 -11.46
N VAL A 41 -9.79 -7.18 -11.88
CA VAL A 41 -8.79 -6.11 -11.74
C VAL A 41 -8.46 -5.87 -10.26
N ILE A 42 -9.49 -5.82 -9.41
CA ILE A 42 -9.33 -5.66 -7.96
C ILE A 42 -8.55 -6.83 -7.36
N ALA A 43 -8.90 -8.08 -7.72
CA ALA A 43 -8.22 -9.27 -7.20
C ALA A 43 -6.74 -9.29 -7.59
N ILE A 44 -6.42 -9.02 -8.86
CA ILE A 44 -5.04 -8.96 -9.34
C ILE A 44 -4.24 -7.90 -8.60
N ALA A 45 -4.81 -6.71 -8.39
CA ALA A 45 -4.15 -5.64 -7.65
C ALA A 45 -3.89 -6.01 -6.17
N ALA A 46 -4.84 -6.69 -5.53
CA ALA A 46 -4.69 -7.19 -4.17
C ALA A 46 -3.55 -8.21 -4.06
N ASP A 47 -3.50 -9.18 -4.97
CA ASP A 47 -2.45 -10.20 -5.02
C ASP A 47 -1.06 -9.58 -5.23
N GLN A 48 -0.94 -8.63 -6.15
CA GLN A 48 0.29 -7.87 -6.37
C GLN A 48 0.74 -7.13 -5.11
N ARG A 49 -0.21 -6.50 -4.40
CA ARG A 49 0.10 -5.73 -3.19
C ARG A 49 0.59 -6.62 -2.05
N ILE A 50 -0.04 -7.78 -1.88
CA ILE A 50 0.36 -8.79 -0.89
C ILE A 50 1.74 -9.35 -1.24
N ALA A 51 1.97 -9.74 -2.50
CA ALA A 51 3.25 -10.26 -2.96
C ALA A 51 4.39 -9.25 -2.74
N TYR A 52 4.16 -7.98 -3.06
CA TYR A 52 5.14 -6.92 -2.86
C TYR A 52 5.47 -6.70 -1.37
N ALA A 53 4.45 -6.67 -0.50
CA ALA A 53 4.66 -6.55 0.95
C ALA A 53 5.47 -7.72 1.53
N ARG A 54 5.22 -8.95 1.05
CA ARG A 54 6.01 -10.14 1.44
C ARG A 54 7.47 -10.04 0.98
N LEU A 55 7.69 -9.69 -0.29
CA LEU A 55 9.03 -9.52 -0.86
C LEU A 55 9.86 -8.50 -0.06
N ILE A 56 9.27 -7.36 0.31
CA ILE A 56 10.01 -6.36 1.09
C ILE A 56 10.28 -6.84 2.51
N LYS A 57 9.34 -7.55 3.14
CA LYS A 57 9.56 -8.15 4.47
C LYS A 57 10.77 -9.07 4.45
N GLU A 58 10.87 -9.93 3.44
CA GLU A 58 11.97 -10.90 3.28
C GLU A 58 13.32 -10.22 3.02
N ARG A 59 13.36 -9.17 2.19
CA ARG A 59 14.58 -8.39 1.93
C ARG A 59 15.15 -7.64 3.13
N LYS A 60 14.37 -7.46 4.21
CA LYS A 60 14.82 -6.81 5.45
C LYS A 60 15.36 -7.81 6.49
N LEU A 61 15.33 -9.11 6.21
CA LEU A 61 15.80 -10.19 7.09
C LEU A 61 17.22 -10.69 6.75
N THR A 62 17.87 -10.09 5.75
CA THR A 62 19.28 -10.30 5.33
C THR A 62 20.05 -9.00 5.44
#